data_AF-M9U962-F1
#
_entry.id   AF-M9U962-F1
#
_cell.length_a   1.000
_cell.length_b   1.000
_cell.length_c   1.000
_cell.angle_alpha   90.00
_cell.angle_beta   90.00
_cell.angle_gamma   90.00
#
_symmetry.space_group_name_H-M   'P 1'
#
loop_
_entity.id
_entity.type
_entity.pdbx_description
1 polymer ?
#
loop_
_entity_poly.entity_id
_entity_poly.type
_entity_poly.pdbx_seq_one_letter_code
_entity_poly.pdbx_strand_id
1 'polypeptide(L)'
;MKKKKSSSSKKSEKYVDPDKVLDEYLDEVVNALGISYLNLSREDLKEVLREPFVMAVGEVKTKPKVSTIINRLRAMGDRLMEIISYKLLRLYDIEKLSEDQLEFIVTYGKGGLIPIMDKLYKECLKRNKKDLIDLLRVTWSMLANVLRSPIKCPRCEFDSVMPDLTCRICGYTLSMKELKNIIHVIDILQDFLRMDKDGFNEILKSGFFYYTSEGPIPPSRFRPSQGQIYFEVILNKEEKSKLESISRSILPGS
;
A
#
# COMPACT_ATOMS: atom_id res chain seq x y z
N MET A 1 -67.83 19.61 32.06
CA MET A 1 -68.03 18.98 30.74
C MET A 1 -66.69 18.74 30.06
N LYS A 2 -66.52 17.53 29.51
CA LYS A 2 -65.37 17.09 28.71
C LYS A 2 -65.18 17.99 27.47
N LYS A 3 -63.92 18.28 27.11
CA LYS A 3 -63.46 18.19 25.71
C LYS A 3 -62.02 17.70 25.67
N LYS A 4 -61.87 16.46 25.21
CA LYS A 4 -60.62 15.77 24.88
C LYS A 4 -60.16 16.20 23.48
N LYS A 5 -58.84 16.26 23.32
CA LYS A 5 -58.01 16.03 22.11
C LYS A 5 -58.13 17.00 20.92
N SER A 6 -56.98 17.55 20.53
CA SER A 6 -56.28 16.98 19.37
C SER A 6 -54.77 17.00 19.60
N SER A 7 -54.19 15.84 19.92
CA SER A 7 -52.76 15.60 19.76
C SER A 7 -52.49 15.57 18.26
N SER A 8 -51.86 16.61 17.72
CA SER A 8 -51.38 16.59 16.34
C SER A 8 -50.36 15.46 16.23
N SER A 9 -50.73 14.39 15.53
CA SER A 9 -49.79 13.35 15.16
C SER A 9 -48.71 14.02 14.31
N LYS A 10 -47.47 14.05 14.79
CA LYS A 10 -46.29 14.33 13.95
C LYS A 10 -46.38 13.38 12.75
N LYS A 11 -46.73 13.90 11.57
CA LYS A 11 -46.60 13.16 10.31
C LYS A 11 -45.12 12.77 10.23
N SER A 12 -44.83 11.48 10.28
CA SER A 12 -43.48 10.97 9.98
C SER A 12 -43.09 11.51 8.60
N GLU A 13 -42.07 12.36 8.54
CA GLU A 13 -41.58 12.85 7.26
C GLU A 13 -41.11 11.65 6.43
N LYS A 14 -41.74 11.45 5.26
CA LYS A 14 -41.48 10.29 4.40
C LYS A 14 -40.30 10.64 3.50
N TYR A 15 -39.11 10.24 3.91
CA TYR A 15 -37.90 10.34 3.09
C TYR A 15 -37.87 9.22 2.05
N VAL A 16 -37.10 9.45 0.99
CA VAL A 16 -36.82 8.43 -0.02
C VAL A 16 -35.99 7.32 0.61
N ASP A 17 -36.34 6.06 0.32
CA ASP A 17 -35.60 4.87 0.73
C ASP A 17 -34.54 4.55 -0.34
N PRO A 18 -33.25 4.83 -0.09
CA PRO A 18 -32.19 4.67 -1.08
C PRO A 18 -31.96 3.21 -1.49
N ASP A 19 -32.23 2.23 -0.61
CA ASP A 19 -32.05 0.81 -0.93
C ASP A 19 -33.06 0.37 -2.00
N LYS A 20 -34.31 0.80 -1.88
CA LYS A 20 -35.34 0.55 -2.92
C LYS A 20 -35.02 1.23 -4.24
N VAL A 21 -34.44 2.43 -4.18
CA VAL A 21 -34.05 3.17 -5.40
C VAL A 21 -32.84 2.51 -6.07
N LEU A 22 -31.91 1.96 -5.29
CA LEU A 22 -30.79 1.17 -5.82
C LEU A 22 -31.30 -0.07 -6.54
N ASP A 23 -32.24 -0.81 -5.94
CA ASP A 23 -32.83 -2.01 -6.55
C ASP A 23 -33.46 -1.72 -7.92
N GLU A 24 -34.13 -0.58 -8.05
CA GLU A 24 -34.79 -0.16 -9.29
C GLU A 24 -33.78 0.30 -10.35
N TYR A 25 -32.74 1.03 -9.96
CA TYR A 25 -31.78 1.65 -10.88
C TYR A 25 -30.49 0.86 -11.08
N LEU A 26 -30.38 -0.34 -10.51
CA LEU A 26 -29.13 -1.10 -10.44
C LEU A 26 -28.49 -1.29 -11.81
N ASP A 27 -29.24 -1.79 -12.79
CA ASP A 27 -28.70 -2.13 -14.11
C ASP A 27 -28.22 -0.89 -14.88
N GLU A 28 -28.97 0.21 -14.78
CA GLU A 28 -28.58 1.50 -15.38
C GLU A 28 -27.33 2.07 -14.73
N VAL A 29 -27.22 1.98 -13.40
CA VAL A 29 -26.04 2.46 -12.66
C VAL A 29 -24.81 1.61 -12.97
N VAL A 30 -24.94 0.28 -12.96
CA VAL A 30 -23.84 -0.65 -13.26
C VAL A 30 -23.28 -0.41 -14.65
N ASN A 31 -24.16 -0.26 -15.65
CA ASN A 31 -23.75 0.06 -17.01
C ASN A 31 -23.12 1.44 -17.11
N ALA A 32 -23.70 2.45 -16.44
CA ALA A 32 -23.19 3.82 -16.49
C ALA A 32 -21.84 4.01 -15.78
N LEU A 33 -21.56 3.19 -14.75
CA LEU A 33 -20.27 3.15 -14.05
C LEU A 33 -19.24 2.28 -14.79
N GLY A 34 -19.67 1.49 -15.78
CA GLY A 34 -18.80 0.63 -16.56
C GLY A 34 -18.24 -0.54 -15.77
N ILE A 35 -18.94 -1.03 -14.74
CA ILE A 35 -18.48 -2.13 -13.86
C ILE A 35 -19.15 -3.47 -14.16
N SER A 36 -19.93 -3.56 -15.24
CA SER A 36 -20.64 -4.79 -15.64
C SER A 36 -19.69 -5.96 -15.94
N TYR A 37 -18.48 -5.66 -16.44
CA TYR A 37 -17.46 -6.67 -16.74
C TYR A 37 -16.95 -7.41 -15.49
N LEU A 38 -17.14 -6.86 -14.28
CA LEU A 38 -16.79 -7.54 -13.04
C LEU A 38 -17.67 -8.78 -12.78
N ASN A 39 -18.77 -8.93 -13.54
CA ASN A 39 -19.68 -10.09 -13.53
C ASN A 39 -20.13 -10.49 -12.11
N LEU A 40 -20.44 -9.48 -11.31
CA LEU A 40 -20.90 -9.65 -9.92
C LEU A 40 -22.38 -10.07 -9.91
N SER A 41 -22.76 -10.85 -8.91
CA SER A 41 -24.18 -11.18 -8.70
C SER A 41 -24.98 -9.92 -8.39
N ARG A 42 -26.31 -9.95 -8.63
CA ARG A 42 -27.17 -8.79 -8.33
C ARG A 42 -27.05 -8.35 -6.86
N GLU A 43 -26.94 -9.30 -5.94
CA GLU A 43 -26.80 -9.02 -4.51
C GLU A 43 -25.41 -8.45 -4.18
N ASP A 44 -24.34 -8.97 -4.78
CA ASP A 44 -23.00 -8.41 -4.60
C ASP A 44 -22.90 -6.99 -5.17
N LEU A 45 -23.54 -6.73 -6.33
CA LEU A 45 -23.62 -5.39 -6.93
C LEU A 45 -24.31 -4.39 -6.00
N LYS A 46 -25.41 -4.79 -5.36
CA LYS A 46 -26.08 -3.95 -4.36
C LYS A 46 -25.15 -3.70 -3.18
N GLU A 47 -24.50 -4.72 -2.66
CA GLU A 47 -23.63 -4.59 -1.49
C GLU A 47 -22.43 -3.66 -1.77
N VAL A 48 -21.77 -3.79 -2.94
CA VAL A 48 -20.65 -2.91 -3.32
C VAL A 48 -21.08 -1.47 -3.60
N LEU A 49 -22.29 -1.26 -4.12
CA LEU A 49 -22.79 0.07 -4.47
C LEU A 49 -23.58 0.76 -3.36
N ARG A 50 -24.03 0.04 -2.33
CA ARG A 50 -24.99 0.55 -1.33
C ARG A 50 -24.57 1.87 -0.71
N GLU A 51 -23.38 1.90 -0.10
CA GLU A 51 -22.87 3.08 0.59
C GLU A 51 -22.69 4.30 -0.36
N PRO A 52 -21.94 4.20 -1.48
CA PRO A 52 -21.81 5.33 -2.39
C PRO A 52 -23.15 5.75 -3.01
N PHE A 53 -24.07 4.81 -3.24
CA PHE A 53 -25.40 5.11 -3.76
C PHE A 53 -26.26 5.87 -2.74
N VAL A 54 -26.29 5.44 -1.48
CA VAL A 54 -26.97 6.15 -0.39
C VAL A 54 -26.45 7.58 -0.26
N MET A 55 -25.13 7.76 -0.31
CA MET A 55 -24.51 9.09 -0.32
C MET A 55 -24.93 9.93 -1.53
N ALA A 56 -25.02 9.32 -2.71
CA ALA A 56 -25.44 10.00 -3.94
C ALA A 56 -26.93 10.37 -3.94
N VAL A 57 -27.80 9.59 -3.28
CA VAL A 57 -29.23 9.91 -3.11
C VAL A 57 -29.40 11.08 -2.13
N GLY A 58 -28.77 10.98 -0.95
CA GLY A 58 -28.87 11.96 0.14
C GLY A 58 -30.23 11.97 0.85
N GLU A 59 -30.42 12.92 1.77
CA GLU A 59 -31.67 13.06 2.54
C GLU A 59 -32.73 13.88 1.78
N VAL A 60 -33.36 13.24 0.79
CA VAL A 60 -34.35 13.90 -0.08
C VAL A 60 -35.78 13.42 0.16
N LYS A 61 -36.74 14.35 0.04
CA LYS A 61 -38.19 14.05 0.12
C LYS A 61 -38.76 13.54 -1.20
N THR A 62 -38.08 13.82 -2.31
CA THR A 62 -38.48 13.43 -3.67
C THR A 62 -37.41 12.56 -4.29
N LYS A 63 -37.83 11.46 -4.94
CA LYS A 63 -36.93 10.53 -5.61
C LYS A 63 -36.13 11.23 -6.71
N PRO A 64 -34.79 11.24 -6.65
CA PRO A 64 -33.95 11.80 -7.72
C PRO A 64 -34.08 10.97 -9.00
N LYS A 65 -33.87 11.61 -10.15
CA LYS A 65 -33.73 10.89 -11.42
C LYS A 65 -32.44 10.06 -11.41
N VAL A 66 -32.46 8.91 -12.07
CA VAL A 66 -31.29 8.03 -12.25
C VAL A 66 -30.07 8.79 -12.78
N SER A 67 -30.25 9.68 -13.77
CA SER A 67 -29.18 10.50 -14.31
C SER A 67 -28.54 11.45 -13.28
N THR A 68 -29.33 11.97 -12.33
CA THR A 68 -28.82 12.79 -11.23
C THR A 68 -27.93 11.97 -10.29
N ILE A 69 -28.34 10.74 -9.97
CA ILE A 69 -27.57 9.83 -9.11
C ILE A 69 -26.28 9.41 -9.80
N ILE A 70 -26.35 9.01 -11.07
CA ILE A 70 -25.18 8.65 -11.88
C ILE A 70 -24.17 9.80 -11.93
N ASN A 71 -24.61 11.04 -12.16
CA ASN A 71 -23.71 12.19 -12.19
C ASN A 71 -23.01 12.42 -10.85
N ARG A 72 -23.71 12.23 -9.73
CA ARG A 72 -23.13 12.33 -8.38
C ARG A 72 -22.13 11.20 -8.11
N LEU A 73 -22.44 9.97 -8.50
CA LEU A 73 -21.52 8.84 -8.38
C LEU A 73 -20.25 9.07 -9.22
N ARG A 74 -20.39 9.52 -10.47
CA ARG A 74 -19.26 9.85 -11.34
C ARG A 74 -18.41 10.99 -10.78
N ALA A 75 -19.02 11.97 -10.11
CA ALA A 75 -18.29 13.05 -9.45
C ALA A 75 -17.40 12.57 -8.28
N MET A 76 -17.63 11.36 -7.74
CA MET A 76 -16.72 10.73 -6.77
C MET A 76 -15.42 10.24 -7.42
N GLY A 77 -15.43 10.00 -8.75
CA GLY A 77 -14.26 9.59 -9.52
C GLY A 77 -13.57 8.35 -8.97
N ASP A 78 -12.24 8.40 -8.87
CA ASP A 78 -11.40 7.31 -8.36
C ASP A 78 -11.81 6.81 -6.96
N ARG A 79 -12.36 7.69 -6.12
CA ARG A 79 -12.78 7.32 -4.76
C ARG A 79 -13.90 6.28 -4.80
N LEU A 80 -14.78 6.34 -5.79
CA LEU A 80 -15.82 5.33 -5.97
C LEU A 80 -15.20 3.96 -6.30
N MET A 81 -14.24 3.94 -7.21
CA MET A 81 -13.59 2.69 -7.63
C MET A 81 -12.79 2.09 -6.48
N GLU A 82 -12.13 2.92 -5.67
CA GLU A 82 -11.45 2.49 -4.46
C GLU A 82 -12.42 1.87 -3.43
N ILE A 83 -13.58 2.50 -3.19
CA ILE A 83 -14.62 1.95 -2.32
C ILE A 83 -15.12 0.58 -2.82
N ILE A 84 -15.39 0.47 -4.11
CA ILE A 84 -15.83 -0.79 -4.73
C ILE A 84 -14.75 -1.86 -4.56
N SER A 85 -13.47 -1.52 -4.80
CA SER A 85 -12.33 -2.43 -4.63
C SER A 85 -12.25 -2.97 -3.20
N TYR A 86 -12.43 -2.11 -2.19
CA TYR A 86 -12.40 -2.55 -0.79
C TYR A 86 -13.57 -3.45 -0.43
N LYS A 87 -14.76 -3.18 -0.97
CA LYS A 87 -15.91 -4.04 -0.73
C LYS A 87 -15.75 -5.40 -1.41
N LEU A 88 -15.18 -5.46 -2.61
CA LEU A 88 -14.84 -6.73 -3.27
C LEU A 88 -13.89 -7.58 -2.42
N LEU A 89 -12.84 -6.97 -1.86
CA LEU A 89 -11.89 -7.64 -0.96
C LEU A 89 -12.51 -8.12 0.37
N ARG A 90 -13.71 -7.62 0.74
CA ARG A 90 -14.48 -8.11 1.89
C ARG A 90 -15.44 -9.23 1.53
N LEU A 91 -15.95 -9.23 0.30
CA LEU A 91 -16.90 -10.22 -0.19
C LEU A 91 -16.22 -11.52 -0.63
N TYR A 92 -15.02 -11.40 -1.22
CA TYR A 92 -14.32 -12.54 -1.79
C TYR A 92 -12.92 -12.70 -1.21
N ASP A 93 -12.52 -13.96 -1.04
CA ASP A 93 -11.13 -14.33 -0.88
C ASP A 93 -10.36 -14.01 -2.18
N ILE A 94 -9.11 -13.56 -2.06
CA ILE A 94 -8.28 -13.14 -3.21
C ILE A 94 -8.16 -14.26 -4.25
N GLU A 95 -8.04 -15.50 -3.79
CA GLU A 95 -7.89 -16.70 -4.61
C GLU A 95 -9.14 -17.02 -5.45
N LYS A 96 -10.31 -16.48 -5.06
CA LYS A 96 -11.61 -16.72 -5.72
C LYS A 96 -12.00 -15.59 -6.69
N LEU A 97 -11.26 -14.49 -6.71
CA LEU A 97 -11.52 -13.38 -7.64
C LEU A 97 -11.35 -13.87 -9.08
N SER A 98 -12.22 -13.39 -9.98
CA SER A 98 -11.99 -13.53 -11.43
C SER A 98 -10.76 -12.73 -11.87
N GLU A 99 -10.33 -12.88 -13.13
CA GLU A 99 -9.23 -12.06 -13.66
C GLU A 99 -9.57 -10.57 -13.64
N ASP A 100 -10.76 -10.21 -14.14
CA ASP A 100 -11.24 -8.84 -14.19
C ASP A 100 -11.36 -8.20 -12.79
N GLN A 101 -11.81 -8.97 -11.81
CA GLN A 101 -11.92 -8.49 -10.42
C GLN A 101 -10.55 -8.28 -9.78
N LEU A 102 -9.59 -9.18 -10.06
CA LEU A 102 -8.22 -9.04 -9.57
C LEU A 102 -7.56 -7.80 -10.19
N GLU A 103 -7.68 -7.61 -11.50
CA GLU A 103 -7.17 -6.43 -12.21
C GLU A 103 -7.79 -5.14 -11.66
N PHE A 104 -9.11 -5.13 -11.45
CA PHE A 104 -9.82 -3.99 -10.86
C PHE A 104 -9.28 -3.65 -9.47
N ILE A 105 -9.07 -4.65 -8.60
CA ILE A 105 -8.55 -4.45 -7.25
C ILE A 105 -7.12 -3.92 -7.27
N VAL A 106 -6.24 -4.50 -8.08
CA VAL A 106 -4.84 -4.04 -8.18
C VAL A 106 -4.78 -2.61 -8.72
N THR A 107 -5.68 -2.25 -9.63
CA THR A 107 -5.75 -0.93 -10.25
C THR A 107 -6.30 0.14 -9.31
N TYR A 108 -7.39 -0.15 -8.59
CA TYR A 108 -8.14 0.87 -7.86
C TYR A 108 -8.02 0.79 -6.33
N GLY A 109 -7.49 -0.30 -5.77
CA GLY A 109 -7.45 -0.51 -4.32
C GLY A 109 -6.43 0.32 -3.55
N LYS A 110 -5.50 1.03 -4.22
CA LYS A 110 -4.58 2.03 -3.63
C LYS A 110 -3.97 1.59 -2.28
N GLY A 111 -4.11 2.42 -1.23
CA GLY A 111 -3.43 2.24 0.05
C GLY A 111 -3.94 1.04 0.85
N GLY A 112 -5.19 0.63 0.65
CA GLY A 112 -5.73 -0.54 1.33
C GLY A 112 -5.19 -1.87 0.79
N LEU A 113 -4.40 -1.87 -0.29
CA LEU A 113 -3.66 -3.06 -0.73
C LEU A 113 -2.43 -3.34 0.14
N ILE A 114 -1.84 -2.33 0.80
CA ILE A 114 -0.57 -2.48 1.55
C ILE A 114 -0.62 -3.62 2.58
N PRO A 115 -1.68 -3.79 3.39
CA PRO A 115 -1.75 -4.86 4.38
C PRO A 115 -1.85 -6.28 3.79
N ILE A 116 -2.26 -6.41 2.52
CA ILE A 116 -2.52 -7.69 1.84
C ILE A 116 -1.61 -7.89 0.61
N MET A 117 -0.56 -7.08 0.49
CA MET A 117 0.32 -7.04 -0.67
C MET A 117 1.00 -8.40 -0.94
N ASP A 118 1.33 -9.15 0.11
CA ASP A 118 1.93 -10.48 -0.01
C ASP A 118 0.98 -11.50 -0.68
N LYS A 119 -0.31 -11.46 -0.31
CA LYS A 119 -1.35 -12.33 -0.89
C LYS A 119 -1.62 -11.96 -2.35
N LEU A 120 -1.74 -10.67 -2.65
CA LEU A 120 -1.93 -10.19 -4.02
C LEU A 120 -0.75 -10.56 -4.92
N TYR A 121 0.49 -10.38 -4.43
CA TYR A 121 1.68 -10.79 -5.16
C TYR A 121 1.68 -12.31 -5.44
N LYS A 122 1.38 -13.14 -4.44
CA LYS A 122 1.31 -14.61 -4.61
C LYS A 122 0.25 -15.01 -5.64
N GLU A 123 -0.93 -14.40 -5.59
CA GLU A 123 -2.00 -14.72 -6.54
C GLU A 123 -1.68 -14.24 -7.96
N CYS A 124 -1.12 -13.04 -8.12
CA CYS A 124 -0.67 -12.55 -9.43
C CYS A 124 0.46 -13.44 -10.00
N LEU A 125 1.39 -13.87 -9.16
CA LEU A 125 2.47 -14.78 -9.55
C LEU A 125 1.93 -16.13 -10.01
N LYS A 126 1.00 -16.71 -9.24
CA LYS A 126 0.32 -17.98 -9.56
C LYS A 126 -0.43 -17.91 -10.89
N ARG A 127 -1.03 -16.76 -11.22
CA ARG A 127 -1.75 -16.51 -12.47
C ARG A 127 -0.87 -15.97 -13.61
N ASN A 128 0.45 -15.85 -13.38
CA ASN A 128 1.41 -15.29 -14.34
C ASN A 128 1.05 -13.87 -14.85
N LYS A 129 0.44 -13.04 -13.99
CA LYS A 129 0.04 -11.66 -14.28
C LYS A 129 1.16 -10.68 -13.91
N LYS A 130 2.20 -10.64 -14.74
CA LYS A 130 3.42 -9.85 -14.49
C LYS A 130 3.17 -8.34 -14.51
N ASP A 131 2.28 -7.91 -15.39
CA ASP A 131 1.75 -6.55 -15.48
C ASP A 131 1.12 -6.09 -14.16
N LEU A 132 0.31 -6.94 -13.53
CA LEU A 132 -0.28 -6.63 -12.23
C LEU A 132 0.77 -6.60 -11.12
N ILE A 133 1.79 -7.46 -11.18
CA ILE A 133 2.92 -7.42 -10.23
C ILE A 133 3.66 -6.09 -10.34
N ASP A 134 3.90 -5.60 -11.55
CA ASP A 134 4.54 -4.30 -11.77
C ASP A 134 3.71 -3.15 -11.19
N LEU A 135 2.39 -3.20 -11.36
CA LEU A 135 1.48 -2.23 -10.75
C LEU A 135 1.51 -2.29 -9.21
N LEU A 136 1.53 -3.49 -8.63
CA LEU A 136 1.69 -3.67 -7.18
C LEU A 136 3.00 -3.07 -6.66
N ARG A 137 4.11 -3.20 -7.40
CA ARG A 137 5.41 -2.60 -7.02
C ARG A 137 5.35 -1.08 -7.02
N VAL A 138 4.69 -0.49 -8.02
CA VAL A 138 4.46 0.96 -8.08
C VAL A 138 3.61 1.42 -6.90
N THR A 139 2.48 0.75 -6.64
CA THR A 139 1.59 1.07 -5.51
C THR A 139 2.33 0.95 -4.17
N TRP A 140 3.13 -0.10 -3.99
CA TRP A 140 3.94 -0.29 -2.78
C TRP A 140 4.96 0.83 -2.60
N SER A 141 5.74 1.14 -3.64
CA SER A 141 6.76 2.19 -3.60
C SER A 141 6.19 3.58 -3.26
N MET A 142 4.95 3.84 -3.68
CA MET A 142 4.26 5.11 -3.49
C MET A 142 3.54 5.21 -2.13
N LEU A 143 2.94 4.13 -1.64
CA LEU A 143 2.00 4.18 -0.53
C LEU A 143 2.47 3.46 0.74
N ALA A 144 3.48 2.60 0.67
CA ALA A 144 3.98 1.83 1.81
C ALA A 144 4.94 2.63 2.71
N ASN A 145 4.72 3.93 2.93
CA ASN A 145 5.71 4.85 3.54
C ASN A 145 6.40 4.32 4.81
N VAL A 146 5.68 3.62 5.68
CA VAL A 146 6.21 3.07 6.95
C VAL A 146 6.93 1.72 6.75
N LEU A 147 6.55 0.97 5.71
CA LEU A 147 7.07 -0.38 5.41
C LEU A 147 8.06 -0.39 4.24
N ARG A 148 8.33 0.79 3.67
CA ARG A 148 9.22 0.97 2.53
C ARG A 148 10.67 0.86 3.01
N SER A 149 11.33 -0.19 2.54
CA SER A 149 12.72 -0.48 2.88
C SER A 149 13.66 0.27 1.95
N PRO A 150 14.86 0.70 2.40
CA PRO A 150 15.93 1.11 1.49
C PRO A 150 16.47 -0.06 0.64
N ILE A 151 16.07 -1.30 0.93
CA ILE A 151 16.57 -2.51 0.27
C ILE A 151 15.48 -3.14 -0.60
N LYS A 152 15.77 -3.18 -1.90
CA LYS A 152 14.96 -3.89 -2.91
C LYS A 152 15.20 -5.39 -2.81
N CYS A 153 14.14 -6.18 -2.70
CA CYS A 153 14.25 -7.64 -2.67
C CYS A 153 14.74 -8.16 -4.03
N PRO A 154 15.79 -8.99 -4.10
CA PRO A 154 16.32 -9.51 -5.37
C PRO A 154 15.41 -10.53 -6.04
N ARG A 155 14.37 -11.05 -5.35
CA ARG A 155 13.42 -12.01 -5.92
C ARG A 155 12.16 -11.36 -6.47
N CYS A 156 11.45 -10.59 -5.66
CA CYS A 156 10.18 -10.00 -6.06
C CYS A 156 10.29 -8.53 -6.48
N GLU A 157 11.46 -7.90 -6.27
CA GLU A 157 11.75 -6.51 -6.65
C GLU A 157 10.95 -5.44 -5.90
N PHE A 158 10.25 -5.81 -4.83
CA PHE A 158 9.67 -4.84 -3.89
C PHE A 158 10.73 -4.34 -2.92
N ASP A 159 10.74 -3.04 -2.63
CA ASP A 159 11.53 -2.40 -1.57
C ASP A 159 10.92 -2.68 -0.19
N SER A 160 11.06 -3.94 0.22
CA SER A 160 10.28 -4.58 1.29
C SER A 160 11.09 -5.57 2.13
N VAL A 161 12.42 -5.58 2.01
CA VAL A 161 13.27 -6.37 2.91
C VAL A 161 13.25 -5.71 4.29
N MET A 162 12.94 -6.46 5.32
CA MET A 162 12.85 -5.99 6.70
C MET A 162 14.21 -6.15 7.42
N PRO A 163 14.40 -5.54 8.61
CA PRO A 163 15.68 -5.60 9.34
C PRO A 163 16.15 -7.03 9.70
N ASP A 164 15.23 -7.98 9.77
CA ASP A 164 15.51 -9.42 9.93
C ASP A 164 15.96 -10.10 8.62
N LEU A 165 16.25 -9.30 7.60
CA LEU A 165 16.63 -9.69 6.23
C LEU A 165 15.55 -10.44 5.46
N THR A 166 14.32 -10.49 5.96
CA THR A 166 13.21 -11.19 5.28
C THR A 166 12.36 -10.20 4.48
N CYS A 167 12.07 -10.54 3.23
CA CYS A 167 11.16 -9.79 2.38
C CYS A 167 9.72 -9.98 2.85
N ARG A 168 9.06 -8.87 3.19
CA ARG A 168 7.67 -8.86 3.65
C ARG A 168 6.67 -9.35 2.60
N ILE A 169 7.01 -9.23 1.31
CA ILE A 169 6.11 -9.58 0.19
C ILE A 169 6.24 -11.04 -0.21
N CYS A 170 7.46 -11.49 -0.54
CA CYS A 170 7.67 -12.85 -1.06
C CYS A 170 8.22 -13.84 -0.03
N GLY A 171 8.61 -13.38 1.16
CA GLY A 171 9.18 -14.23 2.21
C GLY A 171 10.63 -14.64 1.97
N TYR A 172 11.32 -14.10 0.96
CA TYR A 172 12.74 -14.40 0.74
C TYR A 172 13.61 -13.80 1.86
N THR A 173 14.45 -14.64 2.48
CA THR A 173 15.44 -14.20 3.47
C THR A 173 16.80 -14.02 2.81
N LEU A 174 17.34 -12.80 2.88
CA LEU A 174 18.67 -12.47 2.39
C LEU A 174 19.73 -12.90 3.39
N SER A 175 20.90 -13.27 2.88
CA SER A 175 22.12 -13.31 3.68
C SER A 175 22.70 -11.90 3.89
N MET A 176 23.48 -11.72 4.95
CA MET A 176 24.23 -10.47 5.18
C MET A 176 25.18 -10.15 4.00
N LYS A 177 25.71 -11.17 3.32
CA LYS A 177 26.53 -11.01 2.12
C LYS A 177 25.74 -10.39 0.97
N GLU A 178 24.52 -10.88 0.72
CA GLU A 178 23.64 -10.31 -0.31
C GLU A 178 23.25 -8.87 0.01
N LEU A 179 22.89 -8.57 1.27
CA LEU A 179 22.59 -7.21 1.70
C LEU A 179 23.74 -6.25 1.35
N LYS A 180 24.96 -6.60 1.75
CA LYS A 180 26.16 -5.79 1.49
C LYS A 180 26.46 -5.60 0.01
N ASN A 181 26.18 -6.60 -0.81
CA ASN A 181 26.31 -6.49 -2.26
C ASN A 181 25.28 -5.52 -2.84
N ILE A 182 24.03 -5.58 -2.37
CA ILE A 182 22.95 -4.68 -2.82
C ILE A 182 23.26 -3.22 -2.50
N ILE A 183 23.78 -2.95 -1.29
CA ILE A 183 24.12 -1.57 -0.88
C ILE A 183 25.52 -1.12 -1.34
N HIS A 184 26.28 -1.99 -2.01
CA HIS A 184 27.66 -1.75 -2.39
C HIS A 184 28.52 -1.25 -1.20
N VAL A 185 28.59 -2.06 -0.13
CA VAL A 185 29.10 -1.66 1.19
C VAL A 185 30.47 -0.97 1.20
N ILE A 186 31.37 -1.36 0.30
CA ILE A 186 32.72 -0.75 0.22
C ILE A 186 32.63 0.65 -0.35
N ASP A 187 31.86 0.82 -1.42
CA ASP A 187 31.76 2.08 -2.14
C ASP A 187 31.05 3.13 -1.28
N ILE A 188 29.95 2.73 -0.60
CA ILE A 188 29.21 3.64 0.26
C ILE A 188 30.02 4.10 1.48
N LEU A 189 30.84 3.22 2.07
CA LEU A 189 31.71 3.60 3.19
C LEU A 189 32.92 4.41 2.72
N GLN A 190 33.40 4.20 1.50
CA GLN A 190 34.41 5.06 0.89
C GLN A 190 33.89 6.48 0.65
N ASP A 191 32.66 6.63 0.17
CA ASP A 191 32.02 7.94 0.02
C ASP A 191 31.74 8.57 1.39
N PHE A 192 31.29 7.76 2.37
CA PHE A 192 31.09 8.23 3.74
C PHE A 192 32.38 8.75 4.39
N LEU A 193 33.54 8.10 4.16
CA LEU A 193 34.84 8.59 4.63
C LEU A 193 35.15 10.01 4.15
N ARG A 194 34.79 10.34 2.91
CA ARG A 194 35.02 11.69 2.33
C ARG A 194 34.12 12.75 2.97
N MET A 195 32.97 12.34 3.50
CA MET A 195 32.00 13.22 4.14
C MET A 195 32.24 13.35 5.65
N ASP A 196 32.57 12.26 6.33
CA ASP A 196 32.68 12.16 7.78
C ASP A 196 33.75 11.13 8.19
N LYS A 197 34.99 11.59 8.28
CA LYS A 197 36.15 10.77 8.66
C LYS A 197 36.01 10.20 10.08
N ASP A 198 35.49 10.97 11.02
CA ASP A 198 35.37 10.54 12.41
C ASP A 198 34.31 9.44 12.54
N GLY A 199 33.16 9.62 11.88
CA GLY A 199 32.12 8.59 11.80
C GLY A 199 32.64 7.31 11.13
N PHE A 200 33.40 7.44 10.05
CA PHE A 200 33.99 6.29 9.37
C PHE A 200 34.97 5.51 10.28
N ASN A 201 35.84 6.21 11.00
CA ASN A 201 36.78 5.58 11.94
C ASN A 201 36.05 4.85 13.07
N GLU A 202 34.93 5.41 13.55
CA GLU A 202 34.06 4.76 14.51
C GLU A 202 33.47 3.45 13.95
N ILE A 203 32.98 3.47 12.71
CA ILE A 203 32.45 2.27 12.02
C ILE A 203 33.53 1.19 11.89
N LEU A 204 34.75 1.54 11.50
CA LEU A 204 35.85 0.57 11.41
C LEU A 204 36.18 -0.07 12.76
N LYS A 205 36.29 0.77 13.79
CA LYS A 205 36.62 0.34 15.16
C LYS A 205 35.53 -0.57 15.74
N SER A 206 34.27 -0.16 15.64
CA SER A 206 33.11 -0.93 16.13
C SER A 206 32.86 -2.20 15.30
N GLY A 207 33.14 -2.13 14.00
CA GLY A 207 32.91 -3.23 13.06
C GLY A 207 31.49 -3.39 12.59
N PHE A 208 30.63 -2.39 12.80
CA PHE A 208 29.30 -2.36 12.24
C PHE A 208 28.81 -0.93 12.08
N PHE A 209 27.72 -0.76 11.34
CA PHE A 209 27.01 0.50 11.19
C PHE A 209 25.52 0.25 10.93
N TYR A 210 24.72 1.29 11.06
CA TYR A 210 23.30 1.22 10.69
C TYR A 210 23.11 1.80 9.29
N TYR A 211 22.45 1.06 8.40
CA TYR A 211 22.11 1.52 7.07
C TYR A 211 20.64 1.93 7.00
N THR A 212 20.37 3.12 6.49
CA THR A 212 19.03 3.70 6.32
C THR A 212 18.85 4.21 4.88
N SER A 213 17.68 4.76 4.57
CA SER A 213 17.46 5.48 3.29
C SER A 213 18.37 6.69 3.09
N GLU A 214 18.95 7.24 4.16
CA GLU A 214 19.89 8.37 4.11
C GLU A 214 21.36 7.92 4.00
N GLY A 215 21.61 6.61 4.10
CA GLY A 215 22.95 6.04 4.05
C GLY A 215 23.45 5.50 5.40
N PRO A 216 24.77 5.33 5.55
CA PRO A 216 25.39 4.73 6.72
C PRO A 216 25.41 5.70 7.92
N ILE A 217 25.10 5.17 9.11
CA ILE A 217 25.09 5.90 10.38
C ILE A 217 26.02 5.19 11.37
N PRO A 218 27.02 5.89 11.95
CA PRO A 218 27.86 5.35 13.00
C PRO A 218 27.04 4.93 14.23
N PRO A 219 27.43 3.85 14.94
CA PRO A 219 26.65 3.33 16.07
C PRO A 219 26.31 4.36 17.16
N SER A 220 27.23 5.27 17.50
CA SER A 220 27.05 6.28 18.54
C SER A 220 25.99 7.34 18.20
N ARG A 221 25.78 7.58 16.90
CA ARG A 221 24.88 8.61 16.36
C ARG A 221 23.51 8.05 15.99
N PHE A 222 23.34 6.74 16.06
CA PHE A 222 22.08 6.11 15.73
C PHE A 222 21.00 6.45 16.76
N ARG A 223 19.87 6.95 16.25
CA ARG A 223 18.68 7.27 17.02
C ARG A 223 17.48 6.69 16.26
N PRO A 224 16.94 5.53 16.68
CA PRO A 224 15.83 4.92 15.99
C PRO A 224 14.61 5.84 16.08
N SER A 225 14.05 6.21 14.93
CA SER A 225 12.79 6.94 14.84
C SER A 225 11.64 5.97 14.59
N GLN A 226 10.43 6.30 15.07
CA GLN A 226 9.26 5.45 14.85
C GLN A 226 8.95 5.35 13.35
N GLY A 227 8.86 4.12 12.84
CA GLY A 227 8.52 3.84 11.44
C GLY A 227 9.70 3.91 10.46
N GLN A 228 10.93 4.18 10.92
CA GLN A 228 12.11 4.09 10.06
C GLN A 228 12.64 2.66 10.00
N ILE A 229 12.83 2.15 8.78
CA ILE A 229 13.51 0.88 8.53
C ILE A 229 15.01 1.12 8.45
N TYR A 230 15.76 0.31 9.19
CA TYR A 230 17.23 0.35 9.22
C TYR A 230 17.80 -1.05 9.35
N PHE A 231 19.06 -1.21 8.94
CA PHE A 231 19.77 -2.48 8.96
C PHE A 231 21.07 -2.35 9.74
N GLU A 232 21.30 -3.23 10.71
CA GLU A 232 22.63 -3.37 11.29
C GLU A 232 23.52 -4.17 10.33
N VAL A 233 24.53 -3.52 9.77
CA VAL A 233 25.46 -4.11 8.80
C VAL A 233 26.80 -4.38 9.49
N ILE A 234 27.09 -5.66 9.71
CA ILE A 234 28.31 -6.11 10.41
C ILE A 234 29.43 -6.29 9.40
N LEU A 235 30.57 -5.63 9.58
CA LEU A 235 31.75 -5.76 8.73
C LEU A 235 32.55 -7.03 9.06
N ASN A 236 32.93 -7.78 8.02
CA ASN A 236 33.85 -8.91 8.16
C ASN A 236 35.32 -8.44 8.15
N LYS A 237 36.24 -9.36 8.42
CA LYS A 237 37.69 -9.05 8.47
C LYS A 237 38.22 -8.51 7.14
N GLU A 238 37.81 -9.10 6.02
CA GLU A 238 38.28 -8.72 4.68
C GLU A 238 37.82 -7.29 4.31
N GLU A 239 36.56 -6.97 4.59
CA GLU A 239 35.97 -5.65 4.37
C GLU A 239 36.68 -4.60 5.21
N LYS A 240 36.93 -4.87 6.50
CA LYS A 240 37.70 -3.97 7.37
C LYS A 240 39.09 -3.71 6.81
N SER A 241 39.84 -4.75 6.45
CA SER A 241 41.19 -4.60 5.90
C SER A 241 41.18 -3.81 4.59
N LYS A 242 40.18 -4.01 3.72
CA LYS A 242 40.03 -3.24 2.48
C LYS A 242 39.76 -1.76 2.76
N LEU A 243 38.84 -1.47 3.68
CA LEU A 243 38.49 -0.10 4.05
C LEU A 243 39.63 0.63 4.77
N GLU A 244 40.43 -0.06 5.59
CA GLU A 244 41.65 0.49 6.19
C GLU A 244 42.68 0.88 5.11
N SER A 245 42.87 0.04 4.10
CA SER A 245 43.75 0.36 2.97
C SER A 245 43.27 1.58 2.19
N ILE A 246 41.96 1.71 1.97
CA ILE A 246 41.33 2.85 1.30
C ILE A 246 41.50 4.13 2.14
N SER A 247 41.32 4.03 3.46
CA SER A 247 41.50 5.17 4.36
C SER A 247 42.91 5.75 4.29
N ARG A 248 43.93 4.89 4.23
CA ARG A 248 45.34 5.30 4.11
C ARG A 248 45.67 5.91 2.76
N SER A 249 45.05 5.47 1.67
CA SER A 249 45.33 5.99 0.32
C SER A 249 44.64 7.33 0.04
N ILE A 250 43.46 7.56 0.61
CA ILE A 250 42.69 8.80 0.45
C ILE A 250 43.26 9.93 1.33
N LEU A 251 43.96 9.59 2.42
CA LEU A 251 44.55 10.54 3.36
C LEU A 251 46.08 10.39 3.39
N PRO A 252 46.81 10.90 2.39
CA PRO A 252 48.27 10.94 2.47
C PRO A 252 48.69 11.88 3.60
N GLY A 253 49.26 11.31 4.67
CA GLY A 253 49.85 12.03 5.81
C GLY A 253 48.91 12.21 7.00
N SER A 254 48.75 11.17 7.81
CA SER A 254 48.40 11.28 9.24
C SER A 254 49.63 10.91 10.06
#